data_AF-A0AAE3KVR0-F1
#
_entry.id   AF-A0AAE3KVR0-F1
#
_cell.length_a   1.000
_cell.length_b   1.000
_cell.length_c   1.000
_cell.angle_alpha   90.00
_cell.angle_beta   90.00
_cell.angle_gamma   90.00
#
_symmetry.space_group_name_H-M   'P 1'
#
loop_
_entity.id
_entity.type
_entity.pdbx_description
1 polymer ?
#
loop_
_entity_poly.entity_id
_entity_poly.type
_entity_poly.pdbx_seq_one_letter_code
_entity_poly.pdbx_strand_id
1 'polypeptide(L)'
;MTYDTKLGIEENKVAALSYVGIWIAAIILLLIEKDNRFVRFHAMQSLMVFLPLSLLVFFIAWIPYVGWVLADFIGFPAMFLVVIFAIMAYRGMKFKIPFIGRYAYRLIYG
;
A
#
# COMPACT_ATOMS: atom_id res chain seq x y z
N MET A 1 6.16 -21.38 -5.34
CA MET A 1 7.41 -20.77 -5.83
C MET A 1 7.54 -19.45 -5.12
N THR A 2 8.29 -19.39 -4.02
CA THR A 2 8.70 -18.11 -3.44
C THR A 2 9.74 -17.53 -4.37
N TYR A 3 9.41 -16.47 -5.10
CA TYR A 3 10.41 -15.78 -5.91
C TYR A 3 11.41 -15.11 -4.95
N ASP A 4 12.71 -15.16 -5.30
CA ASP A 4 13.72 -14.40 -4.58
C ASP A 4 13.41 -12.90 -4.69
N THR A 5 13.53 -12.20 -3.56
CA THR A 5 13.50 -10.73 -3.51
C THR A 5 14.93 -10.21 -3.43
N LYS A 6 15.17 -8.98 -3.87
CA LYS A 6 16.51 -8.37 -3.71
C LYS A 6 16.87 -8.12 -2.25
N LEU A 7 15.88 -8.08 -1.37
CA LEU A 7 16.06 -8.00 0.08
C LEU A 7 16.44 -9.34 0.72
N GLY A 8 16.47 -10.44 -0.03
CA GLY A 8 16.88 -11.76 0.47
C GLY A 8 15.91 -12.40 1.46
N ILE A 9 14.66 -11.93 1.49
CA ILE A 9 13.58 -12.50 2.33
C ILE A 9 12.37 -12.89 1.46
N GLU A 10 11.43 -13.64 2.04
CA GLU A 10 10.25 -14.13 1.32
C GLU A 10 9.38 -12.98 0.77
N GLU A 11 8.89 -13.14 -0.47
CA GLU A 11 8.15 -12.10 -1.19
C GLU A 11 6.85 -11.64 -0.50
N ASN A 12 6.18 -12.50 0.26
CA ASN A 12 5.01 -12.18 1.07
C ASN A 12 5.35 -11.24 2.23
N LYS A 13 6.52 -11.41 2.85
CA LYS A 13 7.03 -10.52 3.90
C LYS A 13 7.36 -9.15 3.32
N VAL A 14 8.06 -9.12 2.18
CA VAL A 14 8.38 -7.85 1.49
C VAL A 14 7.11 -7.14 1.00
N ALA A 15 6.16 -7.88 0.43
CA ALA A 15 4.87 -7.32 0.01
C ALA A 15 4.08 -6.73 1.19
N ALA A 16 4.09 -7.38 2.37
CA ALA A 16 3.45 -6.84 3.56
C ALA A 16 4.11 -5.53 4.03
N LEU A 17 5.44 -5.42 3.93
CA LEU A 17 6.20 -4.21 4.26
C LEU A 17 5.76 -3.00 3.41
N SER A 18 5.31 -3.23 2.19
CA SER A 18 4.77 -2.17 1.33
C SER A 18 3.57 -1.43 1.92
N TYR A 19 2.83 -2.05 2.85
CA TYR A 19 1.72 -1.42 3.55
C TYR A 19 2.13 -0.79 4.88
N VAL A 20 3.05 -1.41 5.62
CA VAL A 20 3.50 -0.92 6.93
C VAL A 20 4.17 0.45 6.81
N GLY A 21 5.04 0.64 5.81
CA GLY A 21 5.61 1.96 5.52
C GLY A 21 4.77 2.81 4.59
N ILE A 22 3.48 2.46 4.43
CA ILE A 22 2.48 3.21 3.68
C ILE A 22 3.00 3.48 2.25
N TRP A 23 2.93 4.72 1.75
CA TRP A 23 3.34 5.04 0.38
C TRP A 23 4.85 5.22 0.26
N ILE A 24 5.57 5.47 1.37
CA ILE A 24 7.04 5.66 1.36
C ILE A 24 7.74 4.33 1.11
N ALA A 25 7.42 3.30 1.91
CA ALA A 25 7.97 1.96 1.69
C ALA A 25 7.53 1.41 0.33
N ALA A 26 6.31 1.70 -0.12
CA ALA A 26 5.86 1.33 -1.45
C ALA A 26 6.76 1.89 -2.56
N ILE A 27 7.13 3.18 -2.53
CA ILE A 27 8.05 3.77 -3.50
C ILE A 27 9.41 3.08 -3.45
N ILE A 28 9.97 2.91 -2.26
CA ILE A 28 11.28 2.26 -2.07
C ILE A 28 11.26 0.85 -2.67
N LEU A 29 10.22 0.06 -2.38
CA LEU A 29 10.08 -1.30 -2.89
C LEU A 29 9.84 -1.34 -4.40
N LEU A 30 9.14 -0.37 -4.99
CA LEU A 30 8.99 -0.27 -6.44
C LEU A 30 10.33 0.01 -7.15
N LEU A 31 11.26 0.70 -6.49
CA LEU A 31 12.60 0.98 -7.01
C LEU A 31 13.56 -0.21 -6.86
N ILE A 32 13.49 -0.91 -5.73
CA ILE A 32 14.35 -2.05 -5.41
C ILE A 32 13.86 -3.31 -6.17
N GLU A 33 12.62 -3.72 -5.93
CA GLU A 33 12.03 -4.95 -6.45
C GLU A 33 11.51 -4.73 -7.87
N LYS A 34 12.42 -4.68 -8.84
CA LYS A 34 12.10 -4.45 -10.27
C LYS A 34 11.49 -5.68 -10.94
N ASP A 35 11.84 -6.87 -10.48
CA ASP A 35 11.54 -8.13 -11.16
C ASP A 35 10.45 -8.94 -10.42
N ASN A 36 10.26 -8.71 -9.12
CA ASN A 36 9.25 -9.39 -8.33
C ASN A 36 7.86 -8.75 -8.53
N ARG A 37 7.07 -9.29 -9.46
CA ARG A 37 5.71 -8.81 -9.77
C ARG A 37 4.76 -8.83 -8.57
N PHE A 38 4.92 -9.76 -7.62
CA PHE A 38 4.04 -9.85 -6.45
C PHE A 38 4.27 -8.68 -5.50
N VAL A 39 5.53 -8.41 -5.14
CA VAL A 39 5.89 -7.23 -4.32
C VAL A 39 5.49 -5.94 -5.03
N ARG A 40 5.77 -5.83 -6.34
CA ARG A 40 5.43 -4.64 -7.13
C ARG A 40 3.93 -4.37 -7.16
N PHE A 41 3.10 -5.40 -7.23
CA PHE A 41 1.65 -5.23 -7.17
C PHE A 41 1.20 -4.64 -5.83
N HIS A 42 1.67 -5.20 -4.71
CA HIS A 42 1.31 -4.71 -3.38
C HIS A 42 1.86 -3.30 -3.12
N ALA A 43 3.07 -3.02 -3.57
CA ALA A 43 3.67 -1.69 -3.52
C ALA A 43 2.90 -0.68 -4.38
N MET A 44 2.52 -1.03 -5.62
CA MET A 44 1.70 -0.15 -6.45
C MET A 44 0.31 0.10 -5.83
N GLN A 45 -0.35 -0.94 -5.31
CA GLN A 45 -1.62 -0.78 -4.61
C GLN A 45 -1.48 0.11 -3.37
N SER A 46 -0.43 -0.08 -2.57
CA SER A 46 -0.16 0.76 -1.40
C SER A 46 0.07 2.22 -1.79
N LEU A 47 0.93 2.48 -2.78
CA LEU A 47 1.20 3.83 -3.29
C LEU A 47 -0.08 4.51 -3.75
N MET A 48 -0.88 3.84 -4.59
CA MET A 48 -2.10 4.40 -5.17
C MET A 48 -3.21 4.64 -4.14
N VAL A 49 -3.26 3.86 -3.05
CA VAL A 49 -4.23 4.06 -1.97
C VAL A 49 -3.77 5.18 -1.05
N PHE A 50 -2.56 5.05 -0.52
CA PHE A 50 -2.20 5.81 0.66
C PHE A 50 -1.53 7.15 0.37
N LEU A 51 -0.91 7.36 -0.81
CA LEU A 51 -0.38 8.68 -1.15
C LEU A 51 -1.52 9.71 -1.31
N PRO A 52 -2.55 9.48 -2.14
CA PRO A 52 -3.67 10.43 -2.26
C PRO A 52 -4.42 10.62 -0.94
N LEU A 53 -4.61 9.54 -0.18
CA LEU A 53 -5.29 9.59 1.11
C LEU A 53 -4.50 10.41 2.14
N SER A 54 -3.17 10.24 2.21
CA SER A 54 -2.32 11.01 3.11
C SER A 54 -2.33 12.51 2.75
N LEU A 55 -2.29 12.83 1.46
CA LEU A 55 -2.40 14.22 0.99
C LEU A 55 -3.76 14.83 1.33
N LEU A 56 -4.85 14.09 1.12
CA LEU A 56 -6.20 14.54 1.47
C LEU A 56 -6.32 14.86 2.96
N VAL A 57 -5.91 13.92 3.82
CA VAL A 57 -5.91 14.10 5.28
C VAL A 57 -5.04 15.29 5.68
N PHE A 58 -3.83 15.40 5.09
CA PHE A 58 -2.92 16.51 5.35
C PHE A 58 -3.58 17.86 5.06
N PHE A 59 -4.16 18.06 3.87
CA PHE A 59 -4.78 19.34 3.52
C PHE A 59 -6.04 19.65 4.34
N ILE A 60 -6.87 18.65 4.63
CA ILE A 60 -8.07 18.85 5.47
C ILE A 60 -7.69 19.30 6.89
N ALA A 61 -6.60 18.76 7.44
CA ALA A 61 -6.14 19.09 8.79
C ALA A 61 -5.70 20.55 8.99
N TRP A 62 -5.52 21.32 7.91
CA TRP A 62 -5.25 22.77 8.00
C TRP A 62 -6.48 23.59 8.41
N ILE A 63 -7.68 23.01 8.36
CA ILE A 63 -8.93 23.67 8.79
C ILE A 63 -9.16 23.36 10.28
N PRO A 64 -9.07 24.34 11.20
CA PRO A 64 -9.25 24.08 12.62
C PRO A 64 -10.64 23.53 12.95
N TYR A 65 -10.70 22.71 14.01
CA TYR A 65 -11.91 22.05 14.53
C TYR A 65 -12.58 21.07 13.56
N VAL A 66 -13.20 21.57 12.49
CA VAL A 66 -13.95 20.75 11.52
C VAL A 66 -13.01 19.87 10.71
N GLY A 67 -11.89 20.43 10.22
CA GLY A 67 -10.91 19.68 9.47
C GLY A 67 -10.28 18.57 10.29
N TRP A 68 -9.98 18.81 11.57
CA TRP A 68 -9.41 17.78 12.45
C TRP A 68 -10.36 16.59 12.62
N VAL A 69 -11.64 16.87 12.90
CA VAL A 69 -12.65 15.81 13.02
C VAL A 69 -12.76 15.02 11.71
N LEU A 70 -12.83 15.69 10.56
CA LEU A 70 -12.88 15.00 9.26
C LEU A 70 -11.62 14.20 8.97
N ALA A 71 -10.44 14.74 9.29
CA ALA A 71 -9.16 14.07 9.14
C ALA A 71 -9.10 12.77 9.97
N ASP A 72 -9.59 12.80 11.21
CA ASP A 72 -9.68 11.61 12.07
C ASP A 72 -10.65 10.57 11.50
N PHE A 73 -11.84 10.99 11.07
CA PHE A 73 -12.84 10.10 10.47
C PHE A 73 -12.34 9.41 9.19
N ILE A 74 -11.41 10.02 8.46
CA ILE A 74 -10.80 9.44 7.26
C ILE A 74 -9.55 8.61 7.63
N GLY A 75 -8.70 9.13 8.51
CA GLY A 75 -7.40 8.56 8.87
C GLY A 75 -7.51 7.29 9.71
N PHE A 76 -8.42 7.23 10.68
CA PHE A 76 -8.59 6.05 11.53
C PHE A 76 -8.97 4.80 10.72
N PRO A 77 -10.00 4.81 9.85
CA PRO A 77 -10.29 3.69 8.94
C PRO A 77 -9.09 3.27 8.08
N ALA A 78 -8.28 4.23 7.63
CA ALA A 78 -7.09 3.95 6.82
C ALA A 78 -6.06 3.08 7.55
N MET A 79 -5.91 3.23 8.87
CA MET A 79 -5.02 2.39 9.68
C MET A 79 -5.45 0.91 9.65
N PHE A 80 -6.75 0.64 9.65
CA PHE A 80 -7.25 -0.73 9.52
C PHE A 80 -6.98 -1.30 8.13
N LEU A 81 -7.08 -0.47 7.08
CA LEU A 81 -6.72 -0.88 5.71
C LEU A 81 -5.25 -1.28 5.59
N VAL A 82 -4.34 -0.55 6.25
CA VAL A 82 -2.91 -0.93 6.31
C VAL A 82 -2.76 -2.34 6.89
N VAL A 83 -3.38 -2.61 8.03
CA VAL A 83 -3.28 -3.92 8.71
C VAL A 83 -3.90 -5.03 7.86
N ILE A 84 -5.11 -4.81 7.32
CA ILE A 84 -5.80 -5.80 6.49
C ILE A 84 -4.94 -6.12 5.26
N PHE A 85 -4.46 -5.12 4.52
CA PHE A 85 -3.67 -5.38 3.32
C PHE A 85 -2.31 -6.02 3.64
N ALA A 86 -1.66 -5.63 4.74
CA ALA A 86 -0.44 -6.27 5.21
C ALA A 86 -0.66 -7.76 5.51
N ILE A 87 -1.74 -8.11 6.22
CA ILE A 87 -2.08 -9.51 6.50
C ILE A 87 -2.39 -10.28 5.21
N MET A 88 -3.13 -9.68 4.28
CA MET A 88 -3.46 -10.33 3.01
C MET A 88 -2.20 -10.59 2.17
N ALA A 89 -1.30 -9.61 2.07
CA ALA A 89 0.00 -9.77 1.41
C ALA A 89 0.88 -10.81 2.11
N TYR A 90 0.93 -10.80 3.44
CA TYR A 90 1.71 -11.76 4.24
C TYR A 90 1.22 -13.20 4.02
N ARG A 91 -0.09 -13.39 3.80
CA ARG A 91 -0.69 -14.68 3.43
C ARG A 91 -0.51 -15.04 1.95
N GLY A 92 0.24 -14.25 1.17
CA GLY A 92 0.49 -14.49 -0.25
C GLY A 92 -0.68 -14.16 -1.17
N MET A 93 -1.72 -13.47 -0.67
CA MET A 93 -2.91 -13.17 -1.46
C MET A 93 -2.74 -11.90 -2.27
N LYS A 94 -3.01 -11.99 -3.59
CA LYS A 94 -3.14 -10.83 -4.48
C LYS A 94 -4.51 -10.14 -4.31
N PHE A 95 -4.84 -9.75 -3.08
CA PHE A 95 -6.10 -9.10 -2.77
C PHE A 95 -6.17 -7.74 -3.47
N LYS A 96 -7.17 -7.57 -4.33
CA LYS A 96 -7.38 -6.35 -5.13
C LYS A 96 -8.59 -5.63 -4.56
N ILE A 97 -8.39 -4.40 -4.10
CA ILE A 97 -9.54 -3.53 -3.85
C ILE A 97 -10.20 -3.11 -5.17
N PRO A 98 -11.52 -2.86 -5.18
CA PRO A 98 -12.21 -2.35 -6.35
C PRO A 98 -11.53 -1.11 -6.93
N PHE A 99 -11.52 -1.01 -8.25
CA PHE A 99 -10.89 0.07 -9.03
C PHE A 99 -9.37 0.17 -8.88
N ILE A 100 -8.86 0.62 -7.73
CA ILE A 100 -7.42 0.87 -7.50
C ILE A 100 -6.61 -0.41 -7.60
N GLY A 101 -7.03 -1.48 -6.90
CA GLY A 101 -6.31 -2.75 -6.91
C GLY A 101 -6.36 -3.45 -8.27
N ARG A 102 -7.47 -3.28 -9.02
CA ARG A 102 -7.55 -3.76 -10.40
C ARG A 102 -6.58 -3.02 -11.32
N TYR A 103 -6.46 -1.70 -11.16
CA TYR A 103 -5.54 -0.90 -11.95
C TYR A 103 -4.07 -1.19 -11.61
N ALA A 104 -3.73 -1.23 -10.31
CA ALA A 104 -2.40 -1.62 -9.84
C ALA A 104 -2.00 -3.01 -10.36
N TYR A 105 -2.93 -3.96 -10.36
CA TYR A 105 -2.68 -5.28 -10.95
C TYR A 105 -2.40 -5.21 -12.45
N ARG A 106 -3.20 -4.43 -13.21
CA ARG A 106 -3.01 -4.27 -14.65
C ARG A 106 -1.67 -3.62 -15.00
N LEU A 107 -1.19 -2.65 -14.21
CA LEU A 107 0.12 -2.02 -14.42
C LEU A 107 1.30 -2.98 -14.27
N ILE A 108 1.15 -4.04 -13.48
CA ILE A 108 2.25 -4.96 -13.12
C ILE A 108 2.15 -6.31 -13.85
N TYR A 109 0.94 -6.77 -14.13
CA TYR A 109 0.67 -8.09 -14.73
C TYR A 109 0.05 -8.03 -16.12
N GLY A 110 -0.37 -6.86 -16.60
CA GLY A 110 -0.73 -6.63 -18.00
C GLY A 110 0.50 -6.38 -18.83
#